data_AF-A0A938CW64-F1
#
_entry.id   AF-A0A938CW64-F1
#
_cell.length_a   1.000
_cell.length_b   1.000
_cell.length_c   1.000
_cell.angle_alpha   90.00
_cell.angle_beta   90.00
_cell.angle_gamma   90.00
#
_symmetry.space_group_name_H-M   'P 1'
#
loop_
_entity.id
_entity.type
_entity.pdbx_description
1 polymer ?
#
loop_
_entity_poly.entity_id
_entity_poly.type
_entity_poly.pdbx_seq_one_letter_code
_entity_poly.pdbx_strand_id
1 'polypeptide(L)'
;MNARALVDRLAASPAVPMTGAAVTLAIGLVFIFVGAPHPWGWQGIDQYHYLAIDLAQGRPFETFDVPWGYGYFLALFYWLFGPTPLPALVVQALLNATVPVMVYAYAARAFDRRVAAVATLLVACLSFNTVYVS
;
A
#
# COMPACT_ATOMS: atom_id res chain seq x y z
N MET A 1 -25.08 -13.99 -16.61
CA MET A 1 -25.03 -14.19 -15.15
C MET A 1 -25.35 -12.84 -14.50
N ASN A 2 -26.40 -12.72 -13.70
CA ASN A 2 -26.80 -11.42 -13.14
C ASN A 2 -25.85 -11.00 -12.01
N ALA A 3 -25.57 -9.69 -11.88
CA ALA A 3 -24.58 -9.14 -10.94
C ALA A 3 -24.76 -9.62 -9.49
N ARG A 4 -26.02 -9.80 -9.06
CA ARG A 4 -26.36 -10.34 -7.74
C ARG A 4 -25.81 -11.75 -7.50
N ALA A 5 -25.94 -12.63 -8.49
CA ALA A 5 -25.44 -14.01 -8.40
C ALA A 5 -23.90 -14.07 -8.35
N LEU A 6 -23.22 -13.11 -8.99
CA LEU A 6 -21.77 -12.97 -8.89
C LEU A 6 -21.36 -12.55 -7.48
N VAL A 7 -22.00 -11.52 -6.92
CA VAL A 7 -21.72 -11.03 -5.56
C VAL A 7 -21.98 -12.13 -4.53
N ASP A 8 -23.04 -12.92 -4.70
CA ASP A 8 -23.35 -14.03 -3.79
C ASP A 8 -22.28 -15.12 -3.82
N ARG A 9 -21.77 -15.46 -5.01
CA ARG A 9 -20.65 -16.39 -5.15
C ARG A 9 -19.36 -15.86 -4.53
N LEU A 10 -19.08 -14.57 -4.71
CA LEU A 10 -17.91 -13.93 -4.12
C LEU A 10 -18.02 -13.87 -2.59
N ALA A 11 -19.17 -13.48 -2.05
CA ALA A 11 -19.44 -13.43 -0.61
C ALA A 11 -19.33 -14.81 0.07
N ALA A 12 -19.66 -15.88 -0.66
CA ALA A 12 -19.52 -17.26 -0.19
C ALA A 12 -18.07 -17.77 -0.26
N SER A 13 -17.20 -17.13 -1.05
CA SER A 13 -15.83 -17.59 -1.23
C SER A 13 -14.92 -17.11 -0.09
N PRO A 14 -14.29 -18.02 0.66
CA PRO A 14 -13.31 -17.66 1.68
C PRO A 14 -12.02 -17.07 1.08
N ALA A 15 -11.83 -17.16 -0.24
CA ALA A 15 -10.61 -16.71 -0.91
C ALA A 15 -10.58 -15.20 -1.18
N VAL A 16 -11.72 -14.51 -1.15
CA VAL A 16 -11.83 -13.08 -1.49
C VAL A 16 -10.78 -12.17 -0.80
N PRO A 17 -10.55 -12.23 0.52
CA PRO A 17 -9.53 -11.38 1.15
C PRO A 17 -8.12 -11.63 0.59
N MET A 18 -7.76 -12.89 0.36
CA MET A 18 -6.42 -13.26 -0.15
C MET A 18 -6.26 -12.92 -1.63
N THR A 19 -7.33 -13.09 -2.42
CA THR A 19 -7.35 -12.62 -3.82
C THR A 19 -7.23 -11.10 -3.87
N GLY A 20 -7.93 -10.37 -3.02
CA GLY A 20 -7.81 -8.92 -2.90
C GLY A 20 -6.38 -8.50 -2.56
N ALA A 21 -5.77 -9.14 -1.56
CA ALA A 21 -4.37 -8.91 -1.18
C ALA A 21 -3.40 -9.15 -2.34
N ALA A 22 -3.54 -10.29 -3.04
CA ALA A 22 -2.69 -10.65 -4.17
C ALA A 22 -2.82 -9.64 -5.33
N VAL A 23 -4.05 -9.20 -5.64
CA VAL A 23 -4.31 -8.17 -6.66
C VAL A 23 -3.67 -6.84 -6.26
N THR A 24 -3.87 -6.39 -5.03
CA THR A 24 -3.26 -5.15 -4.52
C THR A 24 -1.73 -5.22 -4.56
N LEU A 25 -1.14 -6.35 -4.16
CA LEU A 25 0.30 -6.55 -4.23
C LEU A 25 0.80 -6.51 -5.67
N ALA A 26 0.14 -7.23 -6.58
CA ALA A 26 0.52 -7.28 -7.99
C ALA A 26 0.49 -5.87 -8.63
N ILE A 27 -0.55 -5.08 -8.36
CA ILE A 27 -0.65 -3.69 -8.82
C ILE A 27 0.52 -2.86 -8.27
N GLY A 28 0.80 -2.96 -6.96
CA GLY A 28 1.91 -2.24 -6.33
C GLY A 28 3.27 -2.59 -6.91
N LEU A 29 3.54 -3.88 -7.12
CA LEU A 29 4.79 -4.34 -7.74
C LEU A 29 4.91 -3.90 -9.20
N VAL A 30 3.80 -3.92 -9.96
CA VAL A 30 3.80 -3.40 -11.34
C VAL A 30 4.18 -1.92 -11.34
N PHE A 31 3.63 -1.11 -10.44
CA PHE A 31 4.02 0.30 -10.37
C PHE A 31 5.51 0.45 -10.02
N ILE A 32 5.99 -0.26 -9.00
CA ILE A 32 7.38 -0.16 -8.54
C ILE A 32 8.38 -0.55 -9.64
N PHE A 33 8.13 -1.65 -10.37
CA PHE A 33 9.11 -2.25 -11.27
C PHE A 33 8.88 -1.98 -12.76
N VAL A 34 7.66 -1.68 -13.20
CA VAL A 34 7.34 -1.46 -14.63
C VAL A 34 7.26 0.02 -14.94
N GLY A 35 6.60 0.80 -14.08
CA GLY A 35 6.43 2.22 -14.31
C GLY A 35 5.49 2.83 -13.30
N ALA A 36 5.94 3.92 -12.70
CA ALA A 36 5.14 4.65 -11.75
C ALA A 36 3.91 5.25 -12.46
N PRO A 37 2.71 5.23 -11.86
CA PRO A 37 1.47 5.72 -12.48
C PRO A 37 1.41 7.26 -12.60
N HIS A 38 2.44 7.95 -12.09
CA HIS A 38 2.52 9.40 -11.99
C HIS A 38 3.68 9.93 -12.86
N PRO A 39 3.66 11.21 -13.26
CA PRO A 39 4.64 11.74 -14.20
C PRO A 39 5.99 12.11 -13.55
N TRP A 40 6.10 12.04 -12.22
CA TRP A 40 7.37 12.13 -11.48
C TRP A 40 7.95 10.72 -11.26
N GLY A 41 9.25 10.60 -10.96
CA GLY A 41 9.83 9.31 -10.54
C GLY A 41 9.51 8.99 -9.08
N TRP A 42 9.82 7.79 -8.59
CA TRP A 42 9.70 7.44 -7.16
C TRP A 42 10.52 8.30 -6.19
N GLN A 43 11.42 9.12 -6.75
CA GLN A 43 12.16 10.16 -6.03
C GLN A 43 11.30 11.40 -5.76
N GLY A 44 10.20 11.63 -6.51
CA GLY A 44 9.34 12.82 -6.49
C GLY A 44 8.65 13.16 -5.17
N ILE A 45 8.84 12.33 -4.15
CA ILE A 45 8.77 12.75 -2.75
C ILE A 45 10.16 13.26 -2.32
N ASP A 46 10.71 14.22 -3.08
CA ASP A 46 12.13 14.62 -3.01
C ASP A 46 12.53 15.01 -1.59
N GLN A 47 11.63 15.69 -0.89
CA GLN A 47 11.78 16.08 0.51
C GLN A 47 12.08 14.89 1.44
N TYR A 48 11.32 13.80 1.33
CA TYR A 48 11.49 12.66 2.24
C TYR A 48 12.73 11.83 1.91
N HIS A 49 13.19 11.84 0.66
CA HIS A 49 14.46 11.22 0.29
C HIS A 49 15.62 11.86 1.06
N TYR A 50 15.74 13.19 1.02
CA TYR A 50 16.81 13.89 1.72
C TYR A 50 16.68 13.78 3.24
N LEU A 51 15.45 13.93 3.77
CA LEU A 51 15.19 13.75 5.20
C LEU A 51 15.57 12.34 5.68
N ALA A 52 15.29 11.30 4.89
CA ALA A 52 15.65 9.93 5.22
C ALA A 52 17.16 9.68 5.20
N ILE A 53 17.90 10.30 4.27
CA ILE A 53 19.37 10.26 4.25
C ILE A 53 19.94 10.88 5.52
N ASP A 54 19.47 12.08 5.87
CA ASP A 54 19.92 12.81 7.05
C ASP A 54 19.64 12.01 8.33
N LEU A 55 18.41 11.50 8.47
CA LEU A 55 18.01 10.62 9.57
C LEU A 55 18.86 9.34 9.64
N ALA A 56 19.14 8.69 8.51
CA ALA A 56 19.97 7.48 8.45
C ALA A 56 21.42 7.75 8.87
N GLN A 57 21.89 9.00 8.78
CA GLN A 57 23.19 9.46 9.27
C GLN A 57 23.15 9.94 10.72
N GLY A 58 22.01 9.85 11.40
CA GLY A 58 21.82 10.29 12.78
C GLY A 58 21.63 11.81 12.94
N ARG A 59 21.37 12.54 11.85
CA ARG A 59 20.99 13.95 11.92
C ARG A 59 19.54 14.08 12.40
N PRO A 60 19.17 15.20 13.07
CA PRO A 60 17.80 15.39 13.54
C PRO A 60 16.81 15.61 12.39
N PHE A 61 15.52 15.41 12.68
CA PHE A 61 14.43 15.76 11.77
C PHE A 61 14.09 17.25 11.90
N GLU A 62 14.50 18.07 10.93
CA GLU A 62 14.48 19.54 11.04
C GLU A 62 13.31 20.21 10.28
N THR A 63 12.14 19.60 10.25
CA THR A 63 10.95 20.21 9.62
C THR A 63 9.66 19.84 10.36
N PHE A 64 8.69 20.75 10.31
CA PHE A 64 7.30 20.51 10.73
C PHE A 64 6.34 20.48 9.54
N ASP A 65 6.85 20.66 8.31
CA ASP A 65 6.03 20.76 7.10
C ASP A 65 5.49 19.40 6.66
N VAL A 66 6.11 18.31 7.12
CA VAL A 66 5.66 16.95 6.82
C VAL A 66 5.70 16.03 8.05
N PRO A 67 4.81 15.01 8.09
CA PRO A 67 4.84 14.00 9.14
C PRO A 67 6.18 13.26 9.25
N TRP A 68 6.75 13.25 10.44
CA TRP A 68 8.03 12.58 10.72
C TRP A 68 8.03 11.07 10.45
N GLY A 69 6.89 10.40 10.64
CA GLY A 69 6.80 8.93 10.61
C GLY A 69 7.31 8.29 9.32
N TYR A 70 6.98 8.86 8.16
CA TYR A 70 7.43 8.32 6.88
C TYR A 70 8.94 8.52 6.64
N GLY A 71 9.51 9.64 7.13
CA GLY A 71 10.94 9.89 7.08
C GLY A 71 11.74 8.84 7.86
N TYR A 72 11.31 8.52 9.08
CA TYR A 72 11.93 7.46 9.89
C TYR A 72 11.76 6.07 9.29
N PHE A 73 10.59 5.78 8.70
CA PHE A 73 10.36 4.54 7.96
C PHE A 73 11.40 4.38 6.84
N LEU A 74 11.55 5.39 5.98
CA LEU A 74 12.55 5.39 4.91
C LEU A 74 13.98 5.32 5.44
N ALA A 75 14.30 6.08 6.49
CA ALA A 75 15.63 6.13 7.09
C ALA A 75 16.12 4.75 7.56
N LEU A 76 15.24 3.91 8.11
CA LEU A 76 15.56 2.54 8.47
C LEU A 76 16.07 1.73 7.26
N PHE A 77 15.38 1.83 6.12
CA PHE A 77 15.81 1.14 4.90
C PHE A 77 17.08 1.76 4.31
N TYR A 78 17.24 3.08 4.41
CA TYR A 78 18.43 3.76 3.89
C TYR A 78 19.68 3.40 4.69
N TRP A 79 19.51 3.22 5.99
CA TRP A 79 20.55 2.72 6.88
C TRP A 79 20.94 1.27 6.56
N LEU A 80 19.96 0.40 6.24
CA LEU A 80 20.21 -1.03 5.95
C LEU A 80 20.75 -1.31 4.53
N PHE A 81 20.23 -0.61 3.53
CA PHE A 81 20.41 -0.94 2.11
C PHE A 81 21.04 0.19 1.29
N GLY A 82 21.41 1.31 1.92
CA GLY A 82 21.88 2.53 1.26
C GLY A 82 20.73 3.41 0.75
N PRO A 83 21.02 4.58 0.16
CA PRO A 83 20.04 5.62 -0.19
C PRO A 83 19.19 5.26 -1.42
N THR A 84 18.50 4.13 -1.37
CA THR A 84 17.61 3.63 -2.41
C THR A 84 16.20 3.45 -1.83
N PRO A 85 15.16 4.00 -2.48
CA PRO A 85 13.77 3.86 -2.01
C PRO A 85 13.22 2.45 -2.22
N LEU A 86 13.84 1.63 -3.07
CA LEU A 86 13.26 0.37 -3.54
C LEU A 86 12.87 -0.60 -2.41
N PRO A 87 13.72 -0.88 -1.40
CA PRO A 87 13.35 -1.79 -0.31
C PRO A 87 12.14 -1.29 0.50
N ALA A 88 12.09 0.03 0.77
CA ALA A 88 10.99 0.65 1.49
C ALA A 88 9.67 0.56 0.70
N LEU A 89 9.72 0.80 -0.60
CA LEU A 89 8.56 0.69 -1.49
C LEU A 89 8.00 -0.73 -1.55
N VAL A 90 8.89 -1.74 -1.62
CA VAL A 90 8.47 -3.16 -1.61
C VAL A 90 7.80 -3.52 -0.28
N VAL A 91 8.38 -3.13 0.85
CA VAL A 91 7.76 -3.35 2.16
C VAL A 91 6.42 -2.62 2.27
N GLN A 92 6.34 -1.40 1.76
CA GLN A 92 5.09 -0.63 1.75
C GLN A 92 4.01 -1.30 0.89
N ALA A 93 4.36 -1.86 -0.27
CA ALA A 93 3.43 -2.64 -1.09
C ALA A 93 2.96 -3.91 -0.38
N LEU A 94 3.85 -4.61 0.34
CA LEU A 94 3.50 -5.77 1.16
C LEU A 94 2.55 -5.39 2.30
N LEU A 95 2.82 -4.30 3.01
CA LEU A 95 1.94 -3.78 4.06
C LEU A 95 0.58 -3.39 3.48
N ASN A 96 0.55 -2.70 2.34
CA ASN A 96 -0.70 -2.31 1.69
C ASN A 96 -1.52 -3.54 1.22
N ALA A 97 -0.87 -4.63 0.82
CA ALA A 97 -1.55 -5.88 0.47
C ALA A 97 -2.30 -6.51 1.66
N THR A 98 -1.98 -6.14 2.91
CA THR A 98 -2.76 -6.59 4.08
C THR A 98 -4.08 -5.83 4.25
N VAL A 99 -4.23 -4.65 3.64
CA VAL A 99 -5.40 -3.79 3.81
C VAL A 99 -6.70 -4.47 3.35
N PRO A 100 -6.80 -5.12 2.17
CA PRO A 100 -7.99 -5.86 1.77
C PRO A 100 -8.41 -6.94 2.80
N VAL A 101 -7.43 -7.63 3.41
CA VAL A 101 -7.69 -8.65 4.44
C VAL A 101 -8.27 -8.01 5.70
N MET A 102 -7.68 -6.91 6.16
CA MET A 102 -8.17 -6.17 7.34
C MET A 102 -9.57 -5.60 7.10
N VAL A 103 -9.82 -5.03 5.92
CA VAL A 103 -11.13 -4.51 5.52
C VAL A 103 -12.17 -5.61 5.49
N TYR A 104 -11.86 -6.78 4.90
CA TYR A 104 -12.75 -7.93 4.93
C TYR A 104 -13.06 -8.36 6.37
N ALA A 105 -12.02 -8.54 7.19
CA ALA A 105 -12.16 -9.00 8.57
C ALA A 105 -13.01 -8.04 9.42
N TYR A 106 -12.83 -6.74 9.24
CA TYR A 106 -13.63 -5.72 9.91
C TYR A 106 -15.08 -5.72 9.40
N ALA A 107 -15.27 -5.62 8.09
CA ALA A 107 -16.60 -5.52 7.48
C ALA A 107 -17.45 -6.78 7.71
N ALA A 108 -16.85 -7.96 7.72
CA ALA A 108 -17.56 -9.21 7.99
C ALA A 108 -18.05 -9.30 9.45
N ARG A 109 -17.40 -8.59 10.38
CA ARG A 109 -17.80 -8.50 11.79
C ARG A 109 -18.81 -7.38 12.04
N ALA A 110 -18.64 -6.25 11.37
CA ALA A 110 -19.49 -5.06 11.55
C ALA A 110 -20.80 -5.14 10.75
N PHE A 111 -20.80 -5.87 9.63
CA PHE A 111 -21.92 -5.98 8.69
C PHE A 111 -22.16 -7.46 8.32
N ASP A 112 -22.02 -7.80 7.03
CA ASP A 112 -22.15 -9.15 6.52
C ASP A 112 -21.06 -9.47 5.47
N ARG A 113 -21.02 -10.75 5.05
CA ARG A 113 -20.02 -11.23 4.09
C ARG A 113 -20.16 -10.64 2.69
N ARG A 114 -21.35 -10.20 2.28
CA ARG A 114 -21.56 -9.54 0.99
C ARG A 114 -20.94 -8.16 1.00
N VAL A 115 -21.24 -7.37 2.03
CA VAL A 115 -20.64 -6.05 2.25
C VAL A 115 -19.11 -6.18 2.34
N ALA A 116 -18.61 -7.16 3.10
CA ALA A 116 -17.18 -7.42 3.22
C ALA A 116 -16.53 -7.76 1.88
N ALA A 117 -17.13 -8.63 1.07
CA ALA A 117 -16.59 -9.00 -0.23
C ALA A 117 -16.56 -7.80 -1.19
N VAL A 118 -17.65 -7.03 -1.26
CA VAL A 118 -17.72 -5.82 -2.10
C VAL A 118 -16.70 -4.78 -1.66
N ALA A 119 -16.62 -4.48 -0.36
CA ALA A 119 -15.64 -3.54 0.19
C ALA A 119 -14.20 -3.99 -0.10
N THR A 120 -13.91 -5.28 0.02
CA THR A 120 -12.60 -5.86 -0.28
C THR A 120 -12.24 -5.70 -1.75
N LEU A 121 -13.17 -5.95 -2.67
CA LEU A 121 -12.92 -5.79 -4.11
C LEU A 121 -12.71 -4.33 -4.49
N LEU A 122 -13.52 -3.43 -3.92
CA LEU A 122 -13.36 -1.99 -4.11
C LEU A 122 -12.00 -1.54 -3.61
N VAL A 123 -11.61 -1.90 -2.39
CA VAL A 123 -10.29 -1.56 -1.85
C VAL A 123 -9.18 -2.25 -2.65
N ALA A 124 -9.31 -3.51 -3.05
CA ALA A 124 -8.24 -4.20 -3.76
C ALA A 124 -7.91 -3.55 -5.11
N CYS A 125 -8.93 -3.08 -5.83
CA CYS A 125 -8.80 -2.46 -7.15
C CYS A 125 -8.62 -0.94 -7.10
N LEU A 126 -9.18 -0.26 -6.10
CA LEU A 126 -9.22 1.20 -5.98
C LEU A 126 -8.41 1.72 -4.79
N SER A 127 -7.63 0.89 -4.10
CA SER A 127 -6.74 1.37 -3.05
C SER A 127 -5.67 2.25 -3.70
N PHE A 128 -5.99 3.55 -3.76
CA PHE A 128 -5.11 4.65 -4.14
C PHE A 128 -3.83 4.72 -3.29
N ASN A 129 -3.69 3.90 -2.23
CA ASN A 129 -2.43 3.71 -1.51
C ASN A 129 -1.32 3.08 -2.37
N THR A 130 -1.59 2.56 -3.57
CA THR A 130 -0.53 2.23 -4.55
C THR A 130 -0.17 3.40 -5.47
N VAL A 131 -1.01 4.44 -5.56
CA VAL A 131 -0.87 5.58 -6.49
C VAL A 131 -0.38 6.86 -5.79
N TYR A 132 -0.61 7.00 -4.48
CA TYR A 132 -0.16 8.15 -3.66
C TYR A 132 1.05 7.83 -2.77
N VAL A 133 1.68 6.69 -3.00
CA VAL A 133 3.00 6.34 -2.43
C VAL A 133 4.12 6.78 -3.38
N SER A 134 3.81 7.84 -4.13
CA SER A 134 4.48 8.26 -5.34
C SER A 134 4.31 9.76 -5.56
#